data_AF-A0A958VIV4-F1
#
_entry.id   AF-A0A958VIV4-F1
#
_cell.length_a   1.000
_cell.length_b   1.000
_cell.length_c   1.000
_cell.angle_alpha   90.00
_cell.angle_beta   90.00
_cell.angle_gamma   90.00
#
_symmetry.space_group_name_H-M   'P 1'
#
loop_
_entity.id
_entity.type
_entity.pdbx_description
1 polymer ?
#
loop_
_entity_poly.entity_id
_entity_poly.type
_entity_poly.pdbx_seq_one_letter_code
_entity_poly.pdbx_strand_id
1 'polypeptide(L)'
;MTLATKKLLSTQSFFVLLILLSCHVVAYSQITSKASGNWGDTGTWNGGVVPTSGDNVVISNGHNVTIENNYSCTRLTLYGSSSLTTFTISTGKTFTLGRFDIFGTGSSQVVTLSNSGTIVCTSLFYVWDNFNNNFTANLNGSGFLNITGRFEVDAGRATTNCNLNQKTSITGDFYLYSALNTYSVKLTLTDTLELKSRVRFHSISSSSDAILDMNSSQAVLILNGSPNQYNFLNAGGQISTSTSGGLTVLKGLNNYSSDSRMKYDDILLAESHTLSNNTTLGTNILGDFIINSTATLSTNGKSLSVNGNFVNNGTLTQSSGDNFTFNGTSAQTISGTSKTTFEDLIINNTSDVTITGDTVKVNGSVELQTSGTTLNTNGKLKLMDSGSGLALIKAIPSGCSINGSVTAQFYLGKDVALTKVGYRTLSIPLQGQTIADIQYHATNKPKGFYTYGFSGSNLPSYTKSTSIYTYDNTNVATTAAYHDGW
;
A
#
# COMPACT_ATOMS: atom_id res chain seq x y z
N MET A 1 -56.61 -34.26 -73.73
CA MET A 1 -57.65 -33.74 -72.82
C MET A 1 -56.94 -33.39 -71.51
N THR A 2 -56.83 -32.10 -71.23
CA THR A 2 -55.72 -31.51 -70.47
C THR A 2 -55.96 -31.54 -68.96
N LEU A 3 -54.86 -31.76 -68.25
CA LEU A 3 -54.69 -31.97 -66.81
C LEU A 3 -55.32 -30.86 -65.95
N ALA A 4 -56.04 -31.29 -64.92
CA ALA A 4 -56.64 -30.42 -63.90
C ALA A 4 -55.56 -29.70 -63.06
N THR A 5 -55.56 -28.38 -63.13
CA THR A 5 -54.88 -27.44 -62.25
C THR A 5 -55.50 -27.50 -60.85
N LYS A 6 -54.91 -28.27 -59.93
CA LYS A 6 -55.22 -28.21 -58.49
C LYS A 6 -54.12 -27.45 -57.74
N LYS A 7 -54.49 -26.25 -57.30
CA LYS A 7 -53.75 -25.26 -56.50
C LYS A 7 -52.69 -25.87 -55.57
N LEU A 8 -51.42 -25.63 -55.90
CA LEU A 8 -50.23 -25.81 -55.07
C LEU A 8 -49.84 -24.48 -54.41
N LEU A 9 -50.80 -23.79 -53.79
CA LEU A 9 -50.62 -22.40 -53.28
C LEU A 9 -50.85 -22.24 -51.76
N SER A 10 -51.09 -23.29 -50.98
CA SER A 10 -51.35 -23.13 -49.51
C SER A 10 -50.23 -23.55 -48.57
N THR A 11 -49.22 -24.30 -49.01
CA THR A 11 -48.17 -24.80 -48.10
C THR A 11 -46.91 -23.95 -48.10
N GLN A 12 -46.50 -23.36 -49.24
CA GLN A 12 -45.35 -22.43 -49.26
C GLN A 12 -45.65 -21.09 -48.57
N SER A 13 -46.86 -20.55 -48.72
CA SER A 13 -47.26 -19.29 -48.04
C SER A 13 -47.43 -19.45 -46.53
N PHE A 14 -47.80 -20.65 -46.05
CA PHE A 14 -47.91 -20.94 -44.62
C PHE A 14 -46.52 -21.11 -43.96
N PHE A 15 -45.56 -21.70 -44.69
CA PHE A 15 -44.18 -21.85 -44.21
C PHE A 15 -43.42 -20.51 -44.14
N VAL A 16 -43.65 -19.61 -45.11
CA VAL A 16 -43.08 -18.24 -45.08
C VAL A 16 -43.71 -17.38 -43.97
N LEU A 17 -45.00 -17.56 -43.68
CA LEU A 17 -45.68 -16.90 -42.56
C LEU A 17 -45.19 -17.39 -41.19
N LEU A 18 -44.86 -18.69 -41.05
CA LEU A 18 -44.31 -19.26 -39.81
C LEU A 18 -42.85 -18.83 -39.56
N ILE A 19 -42.05 -18.69 -40.63
CA ILE A 19 -40.67 -18.18 -40.53
C ILE A 19 -40.66 -16.70 -40.15
N LEU A 20 -41.59 -15.89 -40.67
CA LEU A 20 -41.76 -14.49 -40.28
C LEU A 20 -42.28 -14.31 -38.84
N LEU A 21 -43.06 -15.25 -38.30
CA LEU A 21 -43.48 -15.25 -36.89
C LEU A 21 -42.36 -15.66 -35.91
N SER A 22 -41.34 -16.37 -36.40
CA SER A 22 -40.18 -16.79 -35.58
C SER A 22 -39.05 -15.76 -35.55
N CYS A 23 -39.09 -14.74 -36.42
CA CYS A 23 -38.17 -13.61 -36.39
C CYS A 23 -38.52 -12.69 -35.22
N HIS A 24 -38.07 -13.06 -34.03
CA HIS A 24 -38.07 -12.15 -32.89
C HIS A 24 -37.03 -11.08 -33.19
N VAL A 25 -37.49 -9.95 -33.72
CA VAL A 25 -36.75 -8.69 -33.58
C VAL A 25 -36.73 -8.41 -32.08
N VAL A 26 -35.63 -8.78 -31.41
CA VAL A 26 -35.36 -8.28 -30.06
C VAL A 26 -35.00 -6.82 -30.21
N ALA A 27 -36.02 -5.98 -30.34
CA ALA A 27 -35.87 -4.55 -30.14
C ALA A 27 -35.72 -4.35 -28.63
N TYR A 28 -34.49 -4.09 -28.18
CA TYR A 28 -34.26 -3.62 -26.81
C TYR A 28 -34.98 -2.28 -26.64
N SER A 29 -36.18 -2.30 -26.07
CA SER A 29 -36.90 -1.07 -25.77
C SER A 29 -36.25 -0.42 -24.55
N GLN A 30 -35.85 0.83 -24.69
CA GLN A 30 -35.34 1.61 -23.57
C GLN A 30 -36.50 1.93 -22.63
N ILE A 31 -36.45 1.47 -21.38
CA ILE A 31 -37.43 1.81 -20.34
C ILE A 31 -36.92 3.01 -19.56
N THR A 32 -37.73 4.06 -19.48
CA THR A 32 -37.34 5.32 -18.83
C THR A 32 -38.23 5.58 -17.62
N SER A 33 -37.66 6.01 -16.50
CA SER A 33 -38.43 6.36 -15.30
C SER A 33 -39.37 7.54 -15.58
N LYS A 34 -40.63 7.41 -15.17
CA LYS A 34 -41.68 8.43 -15.20
C LYS A 34 -41.63 9.36 -13.98
N ALA A 35 -41.28 8.81 -12.82
CA ALA A 35 -41.18 9.52 -11.55
C ALA A 35 -40.20 8.78 -10.61
N SER A 36 -39.88 9.39 -9.47
CA SER A 36 -39.23 8.70 -8.36
C SER A 36 -40.14 7.61 -7.77
N GLY A 37 -39.55 6.52 -7.28
CA GLY A 37 -40.30 5.39 -6.72
C GLY A 37 -39.46 4.13 -6.58
N ASN A 38 -40.09 3.03 -6.19
CA ASN A 38 -39.41 1.73 -6.15
C ASN A 38 -39.27 1.14 -7.55
N TRP A 39 -38.29 0.29 -7.76
CA TRP A 39 -38.05 -0.35 -9.05
C TRP A 39 -39.20 -1.28 -9.45
N GLY A 40 -39.76 -2.02 -8.50
CA GLY A 40 -40.87 -2.93 -8.73
C GLY A 40 -42.23 -2.25 -8.99
N ASP A 41 -42.35 -0.94 -8.79
CA ASP A 41 -43.61 -0.23 -8.95
C ASP A 41 -43.84 0.16 -10.42
N THR A 42 -44.97 -0.28 -11.00
CA THR A 42 -45.35 0.09 -12.38
C THR A 42 -45.50 1.61 -12.55
N GLY A 43 -45.85 2.33 -11.49
CA GLY A 43 -45.95 3.80 -11.49
C GLY A 43 -44.62 4.52 -11.71
N THR A 44 -43.49 3.87 -11.44
CA THR A 44 -42.14 4.42 -11.62
C THR A 44 -41.75 4.54 -13.09
N TRP A 45 -42.37 3.77 -13.99
CA TRP A 45 -41.88 3.59 -15.36
C TRP A 45 -42.84 4.14 -16.41
N ASN A 46 -42.28 4.77 -17.45
CA ASN A 46 -43.05 5.17 -18.62
C ASN A 46 -43.67 3.93 -19.28
N GLY A 47 -44.97 3.98 -19.56
CA GLY A 47 -45.72 2.83 -20.08
C GLY A 47 -46.12 1.78 -19.03
N GLY A 48 -45.76 1.94 -17.76
CA GLY A 48 -46.19 1.03 -16.69
C GLY A 48 -45.46 -0.31 -16.67
N VAL A 49 -44.37 -0.46 -17.42
CA VAL A 49 -43.61 -1.72 -17.55
C VAL A 49 -42.38 -1.67 -16.64
N VAL A 50 -42.31 -2.61 -15.70
CA VAL A 50 -41.15 -2.76 -14.80
C VAL A 50 -39.98 -3.39 -15.58
N PRO A 51 -38.77 -2.81 -15.54
CA PRO A 51 -37.63 -3.37 -16.25
C PRO A 51 -37.18 -4.72 -15.72
N THR A 52 -36.72 -5.54 -16.67
CA THR A 52 -36.20 -6.88 -16.50
C THR A 52 -34.74 -6.98 -16.96
N SER A 53 -34.13 -8.16 -16.80
CA SER A 53 -32.73 -8.41 -17.14
C SER A 53 -32.36 -8.11 -18.60
N GLY A 54 -33.34 -8.12 -19.51
CA GLY A 54 -33.13 -7.83 -20.93
C GLY A 54 -33.09 -6.35 -21.26
N ASP A 55 -33.57 -5.47 -20.37
CA ASP A 55 -33.90 -4.09 -20.74
C ASP A 55 -32.72 -3.12 -20.59
N ASN A 56 -32.72 -2.07 -21.41
CA ASN A 56 -31.91 -0.89 -21.19
C ASN A 56 -32.74 0.14 -20.43
N VAL A 57 -32.23 0.64 -19.31
CA VAL A 57 -32.98 1.46 -18.37
C VAL A 57 -32.35 2.84 -18.25
N VAL A 58 -33.19 3.88 -18.27
CA VAL A 58 -32.79 5.26 -18.01
C VAL A 58 -33.52 5.77 -16.78
N ILE A 59 -32.75 6.30 -15.82
CA ILE A 59 -33.29 7.14 -14.77
C ILE A 59 -33.21 8.58 -15.25
N SER A 60 -34.38 9.18 -15.43
CA SER A 60 -34.55 10.55 -15.89
C SER A 60 -33.98 11.53 -14.87
N ASN A 61 -33.59 12.69 -15.38
CA ASN A 61 -33.08 13.81 -14.61
C ASN A 61 -33.92 14.12 -13.35
N GLY A 62 -33.29 14.10 -12.18
CA GLY A 62 -33.90 14.46 -10.90
C GLY A 62 -34.77 13.38 -10.24
N HIS A 63 -34.87 12.18 -10.82
CA HIS A 63 -35.58 11.08 -10.18
C HIS A 63 -34.71 10.36 -9.14
N ASN A 64 -35.37 9.77 -8.15
CA ASN A 64 -34.79 8.80 -7.23
C ASN A 64 -35.50 7.45 -7.39
N VAL A 65 -34.79 6.47 -7.95
CA VAL A 65 -35.30 5.09 -8.04
C VAL A 65 -34.61 4.20 -7.02
N THR A 66 -35.40 3.46 -6.26
CA THR A 66 -34.93 2.57 -5.19
C THR A 66 -35.02 1.11 -5.60
N ILE A 67 -33.96 0.35 -5.35
CA ILE A 67 -33.92 -1.11 -5.45
C ILE A 67 -34.30 -1.69 -4.08
N GLU A 68 -35.50 -2.23 -3.99
CA GLU A 68 -36.13 -2.81 -2.80
C GLU A 68 -36.14 -4.35 -2.81
N ASN A 69 -35.86 -4.95 -3.96
CA ASN A 69 -35.70 -6.39 -4.18
C ASN A 69 -34.52 -6.66 -5.10
N ASN A 70 -34.21 -7.94 -5.35
CA ASN A 70 -33.16 -8.30 -6.28
C ASN A 70 -33.65 -8.08 -7.71
N TYR A 71 -32.96 -7.22 -8.45
CA TYR A 71 -33.32 -6.86 -9.82
C TYR A 71 -32.10 -6.91 -10.74
N SER A 72 -32.37 -6.92 -12.04
CA SER A 72 -31.33 -6.84 -13.05
C SER A 72 -31.82 -6.13 -14.31
N CYS A 73 -30.87 -5.61 -15.07
CA CYS A 73 -31.09 -5.02 -16.40
C CYS A 73 -29.83 -5.18 -17.26
N THR A 74 -29.95 -5.05 -18.58
CA THR A 74 -28.79 -5.07 -19.49
C THR A 74 -27.90 -3.85 -19.24
N ARG A 75 -28.52 -2.66 -19.19
CA ARG A 75 -27.83 -1.38 -19.04
C ARG A 75 -28.65 -0.45 -18.14
N LEU A 76 -27.99 0.28 -17.25
CA LEU A 76 -28.59 1.39 -16.52
C LEU A 76 -27.84 2.68 -16.88
N THR A 77 -28.57 3.74 -17.19
CA THR A 77 -28.03 5.08 -17.39
C THR A 77 -28.66 6.06 -16.40
N LEU A 78 -27.82 6.75 -15.63
CA LEU A 78 -28.23 7.86 -14.77
C LEU A 78 -27.78 9.16 -15.41
N TYR A 79 -28.74 10.06 -15.64
CA TYR A 79 -28.43 11.39 -16.12
C TYR A 79 -28.40 12.39 -14.97
N GLY A 80 -27.35 13.22 -14.97
CA GLY A 80 -27.20 14.37 -14.09
C GLY A 80 -28.28 15.40 -14.39
N SER A 81 -28.67 16.15 -13.36
CA SER A 81 -29.74 17.13 -13.43
C SER A 81 -29.44 18.31 -12.52
N SER A 82 -30.16 19.43 -12.71
CA SER A 82 -30.15 20.55 -11.77
C SER A 82 -30.82 20.18 -10.43
N SER A 83 -31.73 19.21 -10.44
CA SER A 83 -32.21 18.52 -9.24
C SER A 83 -31.42 17.23 -9.05
N LEU A 84 -31.11 16.85 -7.81
CA LEU A 84 -30.26 15.69 -7.55
C LEU A 84 -30.87 14.38 -8.08
N THR A 85 -30.25 13.76 -9.10
CA THR A 85 -30.59 12.39 -9.51
C THR A 85 -29.96 11.42 -8.53
N THR A 86 -30.76 10.52 -7.98
CA THR A 86 -30.29 9.49 -7.04
C THR A 86 -30.68 8.10 -7.53
N PHE A 87 -29.80 7.11 -7.33
CA PHE A 87 -30.15 5.70 -7.47
C PHE A 87 -29.81 4.99 -6.17
N THR A 88 -30.80 4.36 -5.56
CA THR A 88 -30.68 3.83 -4.20
C THR A 88 -30.74 2.31 -4.21
N ILE A 89 -29.80 1.63 -3.55
CA ILE A 89 -29.84 0.19 -3.32
C ILE A 89 -30.05 -0.08 -1.84
N SER A 90 -31.15 -0.76 -1.50
CA SER A 90 -31.47 -1.09 -0.11
C SER A 90 -30.54 -2.17 0.45
N THR A 91 -30.38 -2.18 1.78
CA THR A 91 -29.57 -3.18 2.48
C THR A 91 -30.01 -4.61 2.16
N GLY A 92 -29.03 -5.49 1.90
CA GLY A 92 -29.26 -6.89 1.60
C GLY A 92 -29.85 -7.17 0.21
N LYS A 93 -29.99 -6.15 -0.65
CA LYS A 93 -30.49 -6.30 -2.02
C LYS A 93 -29.35 -6.31 -3.03
N THR A 94 -29.54 -7.04 -4.12
CA THR A 94 -28.56 -7.15 -5.20
C THR A 94 -29.14 -6.58 -6.48
N PHE A 95 -28.37 -5.70 -7.12
CA PHE A 95 -28.68 -5.18 -8.45
C PHE A 95 -27.60 -5.61 -9.44
N THR A 96 -27.98 -6.41 -10.44
CA THR A 96 -27.04 -6.97 -11.41
C THR A 96 -27.24 -6.35 -12.79
N LEU A 97 -26.17 -5.89 -13.42
CA LEU A 97 -26.25 -5.28 -14.74
C LEU A 97 -25.00 -5.52 -15.59
N GLY A 98 -25.16 -5.44 -16.91
CA GLY A 98 -24.04 -5.46 -17.84
C GLY A 98 -23.26 -4.16 -17.80
N ARG A 99 -23.94 -3.04 -18.07
CA ARG A 99 -23.33 -1.71 -18.19
C ARG A 99 -24.02 -0.68 -17.30
N PHE A 100 -23.24 0.06 -16.52
CA PHE A 100 -23.72 1.15 -15.68
C PHE A 100 -23.07 2.46 -16.16
N ASP A 101 -23.88 3.36 -16.72
CA ASP A 101 -23.43 4.69 -17.12
C ASP A 101 -23.95 5.78 -16.19
N ILE A 102 -23.08 6.75 -15.87
CA ILE A 102 -23.39 7.93 -15.09
C ILE A 102 -22.88 9.15 -15.86
N PHE A 103 -23.80 10.00 -16.32
CA PHE A 103 -23.48 11.10 -17.23
C PHE A 103 -23.91 12.47 -16.74
N GLY A 104 -23.12 13.49 -17.01
CA GLY A 104 -23.59 14.87 -16.98
C GLY A 104 -24.51 15.19 -18.16
N THR A 105 -25.53 16.01 -17.94
CA THR A 105 -26.33 16.64 -19.01
C THR A 105 -26.21 18.16 -19.03
N GLY A 106 -25.52 18.73 -18.04
CA GLY A 106 -25.28 20.15 -17.87
C GLY A 106 -24.13 20.41 -16.90
N SER A 107 -23.76 21.68 -16.75
CA SER A 107 -22.62 22.08 -15.91
C SER A 107 -22.95 22.02 -14.41
N SER A 108 -21.95 21.68 -13.59
CA SER A 108 -22.01 21.61 -12.12
C SER A 108 -23.10 20.69 -11.59
N GLN A 109 -23.43 19.63 -12.34
CA GLN A 109 -24.41 18.64 -11.94
C GLN A 109 -23.80 17.55 -11.06
N VAL A 110 -24.65 16.97 -10.22
CA VAL A 110 -24.30 15.88 -9.33
C VAL A 110 -25.23 14.69 -9.56
N VAL A 111 -24.67 13.49 -9.66
CA VAL A 111 -25.41 12.23 -9.58
C VAL A 111 -24.95 11.48 -8.34
N THR A 112 -25.91 10.93 -7.58
CA THR A 112 -25.59 10.13 -6.40
C THR A 112 -26.08 8.68 -6.56
N LEU A 113 -25.16 7.75 -6.40
CA LEU A 113 -25.46 6.36 -6.10
C LEU A 113 -25.43 6.18 -4.58
N SER A 114 -26.54 5.76 -3.98
CA SER A 114 -26.65 5.43 -2.56
C SER A 114 -26.77 3.91 -2.43
N ASN A 115 -25.66 3.22 -2.24
CA ASN A 115 -25.61 1.77 -2.22
C ASN A 115 -25.42 1.25 -0.79
N SER A 116 -26.46 0.65 -0.21
CA SER A 116 -26.37 -0.13 1.03
C SER A 116 -26.44 -1.64 0.78
N GLY A 117 -26.61 -2.07 -0.47
CA GLY A 117 -26.68 -3.47 -0.89
C GLY A 117 -25.45 -3.91 -1.70
N THR A 118 -25.67 -4.71 -2.74
CA THR A 118 -24.63 -5.15 -3.67
C THR A 118 -24.98 -4.74 -5.09
N ILE A 119 -24.03 -4.14 -5.81
CA ILE A 119 -24.12 -3.92 -7.25
C ILE A 119 -23.11 -4.82 -7.93
N VAL A 120 -23.56 -5.57 -8.95
CA VAL A 120 -22.69 -6.41 -9.79
C VAL A 120 -22.73 -5.90 -11.22
N CYS A 121 -21.65 -5.23 -11.65
CA CYS A 121 -21.51 -4.69 -13.01
C CYS A 121 -20.55 -5.57 -13.82
N THR A 122 -21.05 -6.27 -14.83
CA THR A 122 -20.28 -7.34 -15.49
C THR A 122 -19.45 -6.90 -16.69
N SER A 123 -19.75 -5.76 -17.31
CA SER A 123 -19.08 -5.29 -18.53
C SER A 123 -18.40 -3.92 -18.37
N LEU A 124 -19.15 -2.86 -18.06
CA LEU A 124 -18.58 -1.51 -17.98
C LEU A 124 -19.33 -0.65 -16.96
N PHE A 125 -18.61 -0.14 -15.98
CA PHE A 125 -19.04 0.96 -15.11
C PHE A 125 -18.36 2.24 -15.60
N TYR A 126 -19.14 3.18 -16.13
CA TYR A 126 -18.63 4.35 -16.83
C TYR A 126 -19.18 5.65 -16.24
N VAL A 127 -18.27 6.53 -15.85
CA VAL A 127 -18.58 7.89 -15.39
C VAL A 127 -17.99 8.87 -16.39
N TRP A 128 -18.82 9.77 -16.91
CA TRP A 128 -18.35 10.73 -17.91
C TRP A 128 -19.09 12.06 -17.77
N ASP A 129 -18.34 13.16 -17.88
CA ASP A 129 -18.93 14.51 -17.90
C ASP A 129 -19.82 14.77 -19.12
N ASN A 130 -19.71 13.93 -20.17
CA ASN A 130 -20.41 14.10 -21.44
C ASN A 130 -20.23 15.52 -22.00
N PHE A 131 -18.98 16.00 -21.95
CA PHE A 131 -18.58 17.33 -22.38
C PHE A 131 -19.23 18.50 -21.59
N ASN A 132 -19.58 18.28 -20.32
CA ASN A 132 -20.06 19.32 -19.42
C ASN A 132 -19.01 19.73 -18.38
N ASN A 133 -19.17 20.92 -17.78
CA ASN A 133 -18.23 21.42 -16.81
C ASN A 133 -18.53 20.91 -15.39
N ASN A 134 -17.50 20.56 -14.61
CA ASN A 134 -17.59 20.29 -13.17
C ASN A 134 -18.62 19.21 -12.78
N PHE A 135 -18.75 18.15 -13.57
CA PHE A 135 -19.61 17.03 -13.24
C PHE A 135 -19.07 16.25 -12.04
N THR A 136 -19.95 15.84 -11.14
CA THR A 136 -19.60 15.01 -9.98
C THR A 136 -20.48 13.78 -9.88
N ALA A 137 -19.88 12.60 -9.81
CA ALA A 137 -20.54 11.36 -9.43
C ALA A 137 -20.16 10.99 -7.98
N ASN A 138 -21.15 10.85 -7.11
CA ASN A 138 -20.97 10.39 -5.74
C ASN A 138 -21.38 8.93 -5.63
N LEU A 139 -20.41 8.05 -5.36
CA LEU A 139 -20.62 6.62 -5.19
C LEU A 139 -20.58 6.33 -3.68
N ASN A 140 -21.72 6.47 -3.02
CA ASN A 140 -21.84 6.45 -1.57
C ASN A 140 -22.43 5.14 -1.04
N GLY A 141 -22.16 4.87 0.23
CA GLY A 141 -22.92 3.94 1.06
C GLY A 141 -22.07 2.79 1.60
N SER A 142 -22.67 2.00 2.49
CA SER A 142 -21.99 0.89 3.18
C SER A 142 -22.03 -0.42 2.39
N GLY A 143 -22.62 -0.41 1.20
CA GLY A 143 -22.76 -1.56 0.32
C GLY A 143 -21.46 -1.92 -0.39
N PHE A 144 -21.58 -2.83 -1.36
CA PHE A 144 -20.46 -3.32 -2.16
C PHE A 144 -20.71 -3.10 -3.65
N LEU A 145 -19.75 -2.49 -4.33
CA LEU A 145 -19.72 -2.36 -5.78
C LEU A 145 -18.71 -3.35 -6.36
N ASN A 146 -19.20 -4.40 -7.00
CA ASN A 146 -18.38 -5.43 -7.64
C ASN A 146 -18.41 -5.27 -9.16
N ILE A 147 -17.25 -5.01 -9.76
CA ILE A 147 -17.13 -4.78 -11.20
C ILE A 147 -16.20 -5.85 -11.77
N THR A 148 -16.76 -6.77 -12.56
CA THR A 148 -15.94 -7.79 -13.24
C THR A 148 -15.42 -7.33 -14.58
N GLY A 149 -16.10 -6.35 -15.18
CA GLY A 149 -15.68 -5.68 -16.40
C GLY A 149 -14.76 -4.48 -16.11
N ARG A 150 -14.84 -3.45 -16.94
CA ARG A 150 -14.04 -2.23 -16.77
C ARG A 150 -14.73 -1.23 -15.84
N PHE A 151 -13.95 -0.53 -15.01
CA PHE A 151 -14.33 0.74 -14.41
C PHE A 151 -13.59 1.87 -15.12
N GLU A 152 -14.33 2.87 -15.60
CA GLU A 152 -13.77 3.97 -16.37
C GLU A 152 -14.38 5.31 -15.93
N VAL A 153 -13.52 6.27 -15.61
CA VAL A 153 -13.90 7.67 -15.37
C VAL A 153 -13.23 8.53 -16.42
N ASP A 154 -14.03 9.32 -17.13
CA ASP A 154 -13.62 10.09 -18.31
C ASP A 154 -13.93 11.58 -18.15
N ALA A 155 -12.98 12.43 -18.55
CA ALA A 155 -13.13 13.86 -18.69
C ALA A 155 -13.09 14.27 -20.16
N GLY A 156 -14.25 14.70 -20.68
CA GLY A 156 -14.45 15.15 -22.04
C GLY A 156 -14.31 16.66 -22.24
N ARG A 157 -14.61 17.53 -21.25
CA ARG A 157 -14.52 18.99 -21.44
C ARG A 157 -14.15 19.80 -20.18
N ALA A 158 -14.14 19.20 -19.00
CA ALA A 158 -13.65 19.85 -17.79
C ALA A 158 -13.21 18.82 -16.75
N THR A 159 -13.04 19.25 -15.50
CA THR A 159 -12.74 18.31 -14.43
C THR A 159 -13.93 17.41 -14.12
N THR A 160 -13.82 16.11 -14.41
CA THR A 160 -14.77 15.08 -13.94
C THR A 160 -14.34 14.63 -12.55
N ASN A 161 -15.25 14.74 -11.58
CA ASN A 161 -15.03 14.25 -10.23
C ASN A 161 -15.84 12.97 -10.00
N CYS A 162 -15.21 11.95 -9.44
CA CYS A 162 -15.85 10.75 -8.94
C CYS A 162 -15.44 10.54 -7.49
N ASN A 163 -16.39 10.56 -6.57
CA ASN A 163 -16.14 10.32 -5.15
C ASN A 163 -16.50 8.88 -4.84
N LEU A 164 -15.51 8.06 -4.50
CA LEU A 164 -15.66 6.65 -4.18
C LEU A 164 -15.68 6.48 -2.65
N ASN A 165 -16.89 6.52 -2.11
CA ASN A 165 -17.17 6.52 -0.67
C ASN A 165 -17.89 5.22 -0.27
N GLN A 166 -17.50 4.12 -0.91
CA GLN A 166 -18.02 2.77 -0.66
C GLN A 166 -16.97 1.73 -1.07
N LYS A 167 -17.10 0.53 -0.50
CA LYS A 167 -16.25 -0.61 -0.87
C LYS A 167 -16.47 -1.00 -2.33
N THR A 168 -15.38 -1.02 -3.09
CA THR A 168 -15.40 -1.32 -4.52
C THR A 168 -14.31 -2.31 -4.87
N SER A 169 -14.65 -3.38 -5.58
CA SER A 169 -13.70 -4.36 -6.11
C SER A 169 -13.82 -4.42 -7.62
N ILE A 170 -12.67 -4.33 -8.31
CA ILE A 170 -12.59 -4.32 -9.76
C ILE A 170 -11.69 -5.47 -10.20
N THR A 171 -12.30 -6.46 -10.85
CA THR A 171 -11.58 -7.61 -11.42
C THR A 171 -11.10 -7.33 -12.85
N GLY A 172 -11.82 -6.51 -13.61
CA GLY A 172 -11.36 -6.09 -14.94
C GLY A 172 -10.49 -4.84 -14.89
N ASP A 173 -10.41 -4.12 -16.01
CA ASP A 173 -9.53 -2.96 -16.13
C ASP A 173 -10.05 -1.77 -15.29
N PHE A 174 -9.16 -1.06 -14.62
CA PHE A 174 -9.42 0.26 -14.05
C PHE A 174 -8.81 1.33 -14.94
N TYR A 175 -9.57 2.38 -15.25
CA TYR A 175 -9.16 3.42 -16.17
C TYR A 175 -9.58 4.81 -15.68
N LEU A 176 -8.62 5.72 -15.54
CA LEU A 176 -8.88 7.15 -15.45
C LEU A 176 -8.38 7.81 -16.74
N TYR A 177 -9.29 8.44 -17.47
CA TYR A 177 -9.04 8.97 -18.81
C TYR A 177 -9.33 10.46 -18.89
N SER A 178 -8.30 11.26 -19.14
CA SER A 178 -8.42 12.66 -19.50
C SER A 178 -8.32 12.80 -21.02
N ALA A 179 -9.45 12.99 -21.71
CA ALA A 179 -9.56 12.84 -23.16
C ALA A 179 -9.10 14.05 -23.98
N LEU A 180 -9.04 15.26 -23.40
CA LEU A 180 -8.66 16.49 -24.09
C LEU A 180 -7.65 17.31 -23.29
N ASN A 181 -6.99 18.27 -23.96
CA ASN A 181 -5.97 19.13 -23.36
C ASN A 181 -6.61 19.94 -22.22
N THR A 182 -5.90 20.11 -21.09
CA THR A 182 -6.30 20.90 -19.90
C THR A 182 -7.40 20.36 -18.98
N TYR A 183 -8.01 19.21 -19.25
CA TYR A 183 -9.11 18.68 -18.41
C TYR A 183 -8.69 17.49 -17.58
N SER A 184 -8.96 17.49 -16.28
CA SER A 184 -8.50 16.43 -15.39
C SER A 184 -9.61 15.45 -15.00
N VAL A 185 -9.27 14.21 -14.74
CA VAL A 185 -10.14 13.29 -14.00
C VAL A 185 -9.63 13.21 -12.58
N LYS A 186 -10.53 13.28 -11.60
CA LYS A 186 -10.22 13.02 -10.20
C LYS A 186 -11.16 11.96 -9.64
N LEU A 187 -10.59 10.84 -9.18
CA LEU A 187 -11.26 9.85 -8.36
C LEU A 187 -10.80 10.06 -6.90
N THR A 188 -11.69 10.57 -6.05
CA THR A 188 -11.42 10.74 -4.61
C THR A 188 -11.82 9.48 -3.87
N LEU A 189 -10.88 8.83 -3.20
CA LEU A 189 -11.11 7.63 -2.42
C LEU A 189 -11.30 7.98 -0.94
N THR A 190 -12.40 7.52 -0.33
CA THR A 190 -12.63 7.66 1.13
C THR A 190 -13.07 6.35 1.79
N ASP A 191 -13.00 5.24 1.06
CA ASP A 191 -13.22 3.88 1.57
C ASP A 191 -12.25 2.94 0.82
N THR A 192 -12.67 1.71 0.52
CA THR A 192 -11.83 0.66 -0.01
C THR A 192 -11.99 0.53 -1.53
N LEU A 193 -10.88 0.57 -2.26
CA LEU A 193 -10.79 0.23 -3.67
C LEU A 193 -9.82 -0.93 -3.87
N GLU A 194 -10.33 -2.09 -4.30
CA GLU A 194 -9.52 -3.26 -4.63
C GLU A 194 -9.37 -3.40 -6.16
N LEU A 195 -8.12 -3.38 -6.64
CA LEU A 195 -7.76 -3.49 -8.05
C LEU A 195 -7.04 -4.82 -8.29
N LYS A 196 -7.61 -5.68 -9.16
CA LYS A 196 -7.08 -7.04 -9.40
C LYS A 196 -6.49 -7.24 -10.79
N SER A 197 -6.59 -6.25 -11.67
CA SER A 197 -6.09 -6.31 -13.05
C SER A 197 -5.45 -4.98 -13.43
N ARG A 198 -5.39 -4.65 -14.73
CA ARG A 198 -4.67 -3.49 -15.26
C ARG A 198 -5.23 -2.18 -14.72
N VAL A 199 -4.34 -1.32 -14.25
CA VAL A 199 -4.62 0.03 -13.77
C VAL A 199 -4.02 1.02 -14.75
N ARG A 200 -4.87 1.82 -15.38
CA ARG A 200 -4.44 2.77 -16.40
C ARG A 200 -4.80 4.18 -16.01
N PHE A 201 -3.79 5.02 -15.98
CA PHE A 201 -3.96 6.45 -15.90
C PHE A 201 -3.52 7.04 -17.22
N HIS A 202 -4.38 7.81 -17.86
CA HIS A 202 -4.11 8.38 -19.16
C HIS A 202 -4.47 9.85 -19.15
N SER A 203 -3.47 10.68 -19.45
CA SER A 203 -3.68 12.09 -19.74
C SER A 203 -3.02 12.41 -21.07
N ILE A 204 -3.78 13.00 -21.99
CA ILE A 204 -3.25 13.31 -23.32
C ILE A 204 -2.26 14.48 -23.34
N SER A 205 -2.20 15.29 -22.26
CA SER A 205 -1.36 16.50 -22.19
C SER A 205 -0.79 16.72 -20.79
N SER A 206 0.34 17.42 -20.67
CA SER A 206 0.96 17.75 -19.37
C SER A 206 0.19 18.82 -18.59
N SER A 207 -0.83 19.44 -19.19
CA SER A 207 -1.73 20.41 -18.55
C SER A 207 -3.01 19.77 -18.00
N SER A 208 -3.16 18.45 -18.15
CA SER A 208 -4.27 17.66 -17.63
C SER A 208 -3.74 16.49 -16.80
N ASP A 209 -4.55 15.98 -15.88
CA ASP A 209 -4.13 14.86 -15.05
C ASP A 209 -5.25 13.84 -14.78
N ALA A 210 -4.84 12.60 -14.48
CA ALA A 210 -5.71 11.51 -14.10
C ALA A 210 -5.36 11.10 -12.66
N ILE A 211 -6.11 11.61 -11.70
CA ILE A 211 -5.73 11.58 -10.29
C ILE A 211 -6.57 10.53 -9.56
N LEU A 212 -5.91 9.55 -8.96
CA LEU A 212 -6.46 8.80 -7.82
C LEU A 212 -6.03 9.51 -6.55
N ASP A 213 -6.96 10.20 -5.88
CA ASP A 213 -6.71 10.94 -4.65
C ASP A 213 -6.99 10.04 -3.44
N MET A 214 -5.96 9.82 -2.63
CA MET A 214 -5.97 9.01 -1.41
C MET A 214 -5.68 9.84 -0.15
N ASN A 215 -5.99 11.13 -0.14
CA ASN A 215 -5.73 12.02 1.00
C ASN A 215 -6.58 11.73 2.26
N SER A 216 -7.64 10.92 2.14
CA SER A 216 -8.49 10.58 3.28
C SER A 216 -7.85 9.53 4.16
N SER A 217 -7.97 9.69 5.49
CA SER A 217 -7.54 8.67 6.46
C SER A 217 -8.37 7.37 6.45
N GLN A 218 -9.43 7.36 5.65
CA GLN A 218 -10.29 6.20 5.45
C GLN A 218 -10.04 5.52 4.09
N ALA A 219 -9.19 6.11 3.24
CA ALA A 219 -8.86 5.57 1.94
C ALA A 219 -8.03 4.28 2.10
N VAL A 220 -8.51 3.19 1.51
CA VAL A 220 -7.77 1.92 1.44
C VAL A 220 -7.66 1.48 0.00
N LEU A 221 -6.45 1.53 -0.56
CA LEU A 221 -6.17 1.00 -1.89
C LEU A 221 -5.58 -0.40 -1.76
N ILE A 222 -6.31 -1.42 -2.18
CA ILE A 222 -5.81 -2.80 -2.22
C ILE A 222 -5.39 -3.11 -3.64
N LEU A 223 -4.13 -3.46 -3.80
CA LEU A 223 -3.56 -3.86 -5.07
C LEU A 223 -3.36 -5.35 -5.02
N ASN A 224 -4.14 -6.09 -5.80
CA ASN A 224 -4.31 -7.54 -5.70
C ASN A 224 -4.29 -8.24 -7.07
N GLY A 225 -3.29 -7.96 -7.89
CA GLY A 225 -3.04 -8.86 -9.02
C GLY A 225 -1.58 -8.88 -9.43
N SER A 226 -1.29 -9.09 -10.71
CA SER A 226 0.08 -9.37 -11.16
C SER A 226 1.00 -8.13 -11.13
N PRO A 227 2.34 -8.32 -11.03
CA PRO A 227 3.30 -7.24 -11.24
C PRO A 227 3.06 -6.47 -12.55
N ASN A 228 3.46 -5.18 -12.58
CA ASN A 228 3.32 -4.27 -13.73
C ASN A 228 1.87 -3.95 -14.14
N GLN A 229 0.94 -3.92 -13.20
CA GLN A 229 -0.44 -3.50 -13.45
C GLN A 229 -0.59 -2.02 -13.83
N TYR A 230 0.36 -1.18 -13.46
CA TYR A 230 0.28 0.26 -13.64
C TYR A 230 0.84 0.72 -14.98
N ASN A 231 -0.02 1.33 -15.77
CA ASN A 231 0.38 2.01 -17.00
C ASN A 231 -0.05 3.47 -16.91
N PHE A 232 0.93 4.34 -16.79
CA PHE A 232 0.77 5.76 -17.00
C PHE A 232 1.02 6.06 -18.48
N LEU A 233 -0.03 6.47 -19.19
CA LEU A 233 -0.01 6.66 -20.63
C LEU A 233 0.12 8.14 -20.96
N ASN A 234 0.95 8.44 -21.96
CA ASN A 234 1.26 9.80 -22.41
C ASN A 234 1.78 10.67 -21.25
N ALA A 235 1.09 11.76 -20.94
CA ALA A 235 1.61 12.83 -20.10
C ALA A 235 1.23 12.72 -18.63
N GLY A 236 0.43 11.74 -18.21
CA GLY A 236 -0.12 11.85 -16.86
C GLY A 236 -0.58 10.61 -16.18
N GLY A 237 -1.35 10.90 -15.14
CA GLY A 237 -1.73 9.99 -14.10
C GLY A 237 -0.90 10.17 -12.85
N GLN A 238 -1.55 10.24 -11.70
CA GLN A 238 -0.90 10.11 -10.41
C GLN A 238 -1.80 9.40 -9.41
N ILE A 239 -1.16 8.70 -8.48
CA ILE A 239 -1.76 8.41 -7.18
C ILE A 239 -1.26 9.50 -6.25
N SER A 240 -2.18 10.33 -5.77
CA SER A 240 -1.88 11.50 -4.94
C SER A 240 -2.20 11.20 -3.50
N THR A 241 -1.19 11.32 -2.65
CA THR A 241 -1.28 11.39 -1.19
C THR A 241 -0.49 12.60 -0.73
N SER A 242 -1.08 13.41 0.15
CA SER A 242 -0.57 14.70 0.62
C SER A 242 -0.87 14.94 2.11
N THR A 243 -1.65 14.07 2.75
CA THR A 243 -1.95 14.06 4.18
C THR A 243 -1.90 12.64 4.73
N SER A 244 -1.55 12.51 6.01
CA SER A 244 -1.50 11.22 6.71
C SER A 244 -2.89 10.59 6.82
N GLY A 245 -3.06 9.41 6.25
CA GLY A 245 -3.96 8.38 6.74
C GLY A 245 -4.44 7.37 5.70
N GLY A 246 -4.04 7.49 4.44
CA GLY A 246 -4.43 6.52 3.41
C GLY A 246 -3.59 5.25 3.53
N LEU A 247 -4.22 4.07 3.45
CA LEU A 247 -3.52 2.80 3.49
C LEU A 247 -3.44 2.17 2.09
N THR A 248 -2.24 1.86 1.62
CA THR A 248 -2.04 1.02 0.44
C THR A 248 -1.66 -0.40 0.85
N VAL A 249 -2.46 -1.38 0.44
CA VAL A 249 -2.22 -2.79 0.73
C VAL A 249 -1.69 -3.48 -0.52
N LEU A 250 -0.51 -4.07 -0.42
CA LEU A 250 0.09 -4.86 -1.49
C LEU A 250 -0.21 -6.35 -1.28
N LYS A 251 -0.97 -6.94 -2.23
CA LYS A 251 -1.32 -8.36 -2.35
C LYS A 251 -0.92 -8.84 -3.75
N GLY A 252 -0.18 -9.95 -3.85
CA GLY A 252 0.25 -10.50 -5.15
C GLY A 252 1.17 -9.62 -6.01
N LEU A 253 1.52 -8.40 -5.58
CA LEU A 253 2.19 -7.37 -6.37
C LEU A 253 3.61 -7.11 -5.88
N ASN A 254 4.60 -7.72 -6.52
CA ASN A 254 6.02 -7.56 -6.18
C ASN A 254 6.67 -6.22 -6.61
N ASN A 255 5.92 -5.13 -6.66
CA ASN A 255 6.44 -3.84 -7.13
C ASN A 255 6.04 -2.71 -6.19
N TYR A 256 7.02 -2.27 -5.40
CA TYR A 256 7.05 -0.89 -4.91
C TYR A 256 7.39 -0.02 -6.10
N SER A 257 6.44 0.80 -6.55
CA SER A 257 6.69 1.63 -7.73
C SER A 257 7.68 2.75 -7.39
N SER A 258 8.79 2.81 -8.14
CA SER A 258 9.72 3.95 -8.13
C SER A 258 9.23 5.10 -9.02
N ASP A 259 8.08 4.96 -9.67
CA ASP A 259 7.49 6.03 -10.47
C ASP A 259 7.12 7.19 -9.54
N SER A 260 7.64 8.38 -9.81
CA SER A 260 7.45 9.56 -8.96
C SER A 260 6.00 10.03 -8.90
N ARG A 261 5.14 9.56 -9.81
CA ARG A 261 3.70 9.85 -9.84
C ARG A 261 2.89 8.95 -8.90
N MET A 262 3.52 7.95 -8.30
CA MET A 262 2.88 7.08 -7.32
C MET A 262 3.32 7.49 -5.91
N LYS A 263 2.48 8.26 -5.24
CA LYS A 263 2.65 8.60 -3.83
C LYS A 263 1.69 7.78 -3.00
N TYR A 264 2.25 7.00 -2.08
CA TYR A 264 1.55 6.27 -1.05
C TYR A 264 1.79 6.97 0.27
N ASP A 265 0.81 6.87 1.17
CA ASP A 265 1.02 7.26 2.56
C ASP A 265 1.55 6.03 3.32
N ASP A 266 0.69 5.28 4.02
CA ASP A 266 1.09 4.00 4.62
C ASP A 266 1.09 2.87 3.58
N ILE A 267 2.06 1.96 3.69
CA ILE A 267 2.08 0.69 2.95
C ILE A 267 2.02 -0.50 3.89
N LEU A 268 1.10 -1.43 3.60
CA LEU A 268 1.01 -2.75 4.22
C LEU A 268 1.34 -3.86 3.21
N LEU A 269 2.32 -4.70 3.54
CA LEU A 269 2.54 -5.96 2.84
C LEU A 269 1.62 -7.01 3.40
N ALA A 270 0.53 -7.32 2.70
CA ALA A 270 -0.37 -8.39 3.12
C ALA A 270 0.14 -9.79 2.74
N GLU A 271 1.02 -9.88 1.74
CA GLU A 271 1.65 -11.11 1.25
C GLU A 271 3.16 -10.96 1.15
N SER A 272 3.88 -12.03 0.82
CA SER A 272 5.36 -11.99 0.71
C SER A 272 5.83 -11.24 -0.52
N HIS A 273 6.85 -10.40 -0.36
CA HIS A 273 7.43 -9.54 -1.38
C HIS A 273 8.95 -9.68 -1.43
N THR A 274 9.51 -9.53 -2.64
CA THR A 274 10.96 -9.49 -2.87
C THR A 274 11.33 -8.19 -3.57
N LEU A 275 12.30 -7.44 -3.04
CA LEU A 275 12.79 -6.23 -3.70
C LEU A 275 13.52 -6.57 -5.01
N SER A 276 13.22 -5.81 -6.06
CA SER A 276 13.87 -5.93 -7.38
C SER A 276 15.02 -4.95 -7.57
N ASN A 277 14.97 -3.79 -6.91
CA ASN A 277 15.97 -2.72 -6.98
C ASN A 277 16.22 -2.11 -5.60
N ASN A 278 17.32 -1.35 -5.48
CA ASN A 278 17.53 -0.49 -4.32
C ASN A 278 16.36 0.49 -4.27
N THR A 279 15.64 0.49 -3.15
CA THR A 279 14.39 1.21 -3.05
C THR A 279 14.51 2.26 -1.95
N THR A 280 14.61 3.52 -2.37
CA THR A 280 14.37 4.63 -1.46
C THR A 280 12.88 4.88 -1.48
N LEU A 281 12.18 4.37 -0.46
CA LEU A 281 10.74 4.57 -0.34
C LEU A 281 10.41 6.05 -0.09
N GLY A 282 11.37 6.82 0.44
CA GLY A 282 11.13 8.17 0.94
C GLY A 282 10.58 9.23 0.00
N THR A 283 10.69 9.06 -1.33
CA THR A 283 9.99 9.98 -2.25
C THR A 283 8.56 9.55 -2.53
N ASN A 284 8.27 8.26 -2.46
CA ASN A 284 7.00 7.68 -2.92
C ASN A 284 6.14 7.11 -1.78
N ILE A 285 6.67 6.97 -0.57
CA ILE A 285 5.97 6.47 0.62
C ILE A 285 6.22 7.51 1.71
N LEU A 286 5.15 8.21 2.05
CA LEU A 286 5.17 9.35 2.96
C LEU A 286 4.93 8.91 4.41
N GLY A 287 4.21 7.80 4.61
CA GLY A 287 3.86 7.23 5.89
C GLY A 287 4.66 5.99 6.26
N ASP A 288 4.01 5.10 6.99
CA ASP A 288 4.60 3.93 7.64
C ASP A 288 4.76 2.76 6.67
N PHE A 289 5.80 1.96 6.91
CA PHE A 289 6.03 0.71 6.19
C PHE A 289 5.77 -0.50 7.10
N ILE A 290 4.79 -1.31 6.72
CA ILE A 290 4.22 -2.36 7.58
C ILE A 290 4.35 -3.72 6.90
N ILE A 291 4.98 -4.68 7.57
CA ILE A 291 4.99 -6.09 7.17
C ILE A 291 3.93 -6.82 7.97
N ASN A 292 2.89 -7.36 7.33
CA ASN A 292 1.84 -8.12 8.02
C ASN A 292 2.38 -9.44 8.59
N SER A 293 1.69 -10.03 9.56
CA SER A 293 2.16 -11.22 10.28
C SER A 293 2.39 -12.47 9.44
N THR A 294 1.72 -12.55 8.29
CA THR A 294 1.85 -13.66 7.33
C THR A 294 2.79 -13.35 6.17
N ALA A 295 3.32 -12.14 6.10
CA ALA A 295 4.14 -11.67 5.00
C ALA A 295 5.64 -11.78 5.31
N THR A 296 6.42 -12.05 4.26
CA THR A 296 7.88 -11.94 4.28
C THR A 296 8.32 -10.83 3.33
N LEU A 297 9.13 -9.89 3.80
CA LEU A 297 9.90 -9.00 2.93
C LEU A 297 11.32 -9.55 2.77
N SER A 298 11.69 -9.91 1.54
CA SER A 298 13.08 -10.20 1.17
C SER A 298 13.70 -8.98 0.49
N THR A 299 14.81 -8.46 1.01
CA THR A 299 15.52 -7.35 0.36
C THR A 299 16.40 -7.80 -0.80
N ASN A 300 16.74 -9.09 -0.91
CA ASN A 300 17.39 -9.66 -2.08
C ASN A 300 18.66 -8.92 -2.54
N GLY A 301 19.54 -8.57 -1.59
CA GLY A 301 20.77 -7.83 -1.89
C GLY A 301 20.49 -6.39 -2.31
N LYS A 302 19.43 -5.77 -1.79
CA LYS A 302 19.03 -4.39 -2.06
C LYS A 302 18.85 -3.62 -0.76
N SER A 303 19.18 -2.34 -0.79
CA SER A 303 18.94 -1.44 0.35
C SER A 303 17.51 -0.91 0.35
N LEU A 304 16.98 -0.68 1.56
CA LEU A 304 15.67 -0.10 1.79
C LEU A 304 15.79 1.15 2.66
N SER A 305 15.13 2.24 2.30
CA SER A 305 15.05 3.45 3.11
C SER A 305 13.59 3.82 3.36
N VAL A 306 13.21 4.13 4.61
CA VAL A 306 11.85 4.47 5.07
C VAL A 306 11.78 5.88 5.65
N ASN A 307 10.69 6.61 5.38
CA ASN A 307 10.45 7.96 5.90
C ASN A 307 9.48 8.01 7.09
N GLY A 308 8.48 7.11 7.15
CA GLY A 308 7.65 6.88 8.33
C GLY A 308 8.14 5.72 9.20
N ASN A 309 7.34 5.29 10.15
CA ASN A 309 7.69 4.19 11.05
C ASN A 309 7.89 2.88 10.28
N PHE A 310 8.69 1.99 10.85
CA PHE A 310 8.79 0.61 10.39
C PHE A 310 8.08 -0.32 11.38
N VAL A 311 7.08 -1.06 10.90
CA VAL A 311 6.30 -2.01 11.71
C VAL A 311 6.51 -3.42 11.17
N ASN A 312 7.25 -4.24 11.88
CA ASN A 312 7.48 -5.63 11.48
C ASN A 312 6.63 -6.60 12.32
N ASN A 313 5.51 -7.05 11.77
CA ASN A 313 4.72 -8.12 12.36
C ASN A 313 4.99 -9.49 11.73
N GLY A 314 5.66 -9.51 10.57
CA GLY A 314 5.97 -10.71 9.78
C GLY A 314 7.46 -11.07 9.83
N THR A 315 8.04 -11.34 8.66
CA THR A 315 9.47 -11.66 8.51
C THR A 315 10.18 -10.64 7.62
N LEU A 316 11.33 -10.13 8.07
CA LEU A 316 12.28 -9.40 7.25
C LEU A 316 13.50 -10.28 6.99
N THR A 317 13.85 -10.49 5.72
CA THR A 317 15.01 -11.27 5.29
C THR A 317 15.94 -10.34 4.52
N GLN A 318 17.11 -10.07 5.10
CA GLN A 318 18.14 -9.26 4.46
C GLN A 318 19.35 -10.08 4.02
N SER A 319 20.01 -9.64 2.94
CA SER A 319 21.29 -10.18 2.50
C SER A 319 22.44 -9.37 3.10
N SER A 320 23.59 -10.00 3.32
CA SER A 320 24.77 -9.31 3.86
C SER A 320 25.10 -8.04 3.06
N GLY A 321 25.28 -6.92 3.77
CA GLY A 321 25.56 -5.60 3.20
C GLY A 321 24.31 -4.80 2.82
N ASP A 322 23.11 -5.33 3.05
CA ASP A 322 21.88 -4.58 2.82
C ASP A 322 21.67 -3.52 3.89
N ASN A 323 21.61 -2.26 3.45
CA ASN A 323 21.28 -1.15 4.32
C ASN A 323 19.77 -1.06 4.54
N PHE A 324 19.36 -0.92 5.80
CA PHE A 324 18.04 -0.47 6.20
C PHE A 324 18.16 0.93 6.81
N THR A 325 17.66 1.93 6.10
CA THR A 325 17.82 3.34 6.46
C THR A 325 16.52 3.95 6.99
N PHE A 326 16.59 4.54 8.17
CA PHE A 326 15.56 5.46 8.68
C PHE A 326 15.91 6.87 8.23
N ASN A 327 15.09 7.47 7.38
CA ASN A 327 15.37 8.71 6.64
C ASN A 327 14.25 9.77 6.80
N GLY A 328 13.45 9.65 7.86
CA GLY A 328 12.36 10.58 8.14
C GLY A 328 12.84 11.95 8.60
N THR A 329 11.91 12.89 8.68
CA THR A 329 12.11 14.22 9.30
C THR A 329 11.37 14.38 10.63
N SER A 330 10.35 13.56 10.84
CA SER A 330 9.65 13.37 12.12
C SER A 330 10.25 12.19 12.88
N ALA A 331 9.98 12.11 14.19
CA ALA A 331 10.40 10.97 14.99
C ALA A 331 9.85 9.66 14.39
N GLN A 332 10.74 8.67 14.21
CA GLN A 332 10.37 7.35 13.68
C GLN A 332 10.47 6.28 14.77
N THR A 333 9.72 5.20 14.58
CA THR A 333 9.78 4.03 15.45
C THR A 333 10.13 2.76 14.68
N ILE A 334 10.86 1.87 15.35
CA ILE A 334 11.01 0.46 14.98
C ILE A 334 10.08 -0.34 15.88
N SER A 335 9.00 -0.86 15.31
CA SER A 335 7.91 -1.48 16.06
C SER A 335 7.43 -2.79 15.44
N GLY A 336 6.30 -3.30 15.93
CA GLY A 336 5.71 -4.57 15.53
C GLY A 336 5.98 -5.70 16.51
N THR A 337 5.32 -6.84 16.26
CA THR A 337 5.32 -8.01 17.13
C THR A 337 6.46 -8.99 16.86
N SER A 338 7.15 -8.87 15.72
CA SER A 338 8.23 -9.76 15.33
C SER A 338 9.59 -9.20 15.68
N LYS A 339 10.53 -10.09 16.00
CA LYS A 339 11.95 -9.74 16.09
C LYS A 339 12.43 -9.28 14.73
N THR A 340 13.10 -8.14 14.70
CA THR A 340 13.67 -7.57 13.48
C THR A 340 15.17 -7.79 13.48
N THR A 341 15.71 -8.32 12.39
CA THR A 341 17.16 -8.43 12.19
C THR A 341 17.52 -7.56 11.00
N PHE A 342 18.36 -6.56 11.25
CA PHE A 342 18.97 -5.75 10.20
C PHE A 342 20.36 -6.27 9.87
N GLU A 343 20.76 -6.18 8.61
CA GLU A 343 22.15 -6.36 8.23
C GLU A 343 22.92 -5.09 8.59
N ASP A 344 22.65 -3.97 7.93
CA ASP A 344 23.13 -2.65 8.35
C ASP A 344 21.96 -1.73 8.73
N LEU A 345 21.97 -1.21 9.96
CA LEU A 345 20.98 -0.24 10.46
C LEU A 345 21.56 1.17 10.35
N ILE A 346 20.98 1.99 9.47
CA ILE A 346 21.39 3.37 9.26
C ILE A 346 20.31 4.32 9.78
N ILE A 347 20.72 5.25 10.63
CA ILE A 347 19.91 6.33 11.15
C ILE A 347 20.32 7.63 10.46
N ASN A 348 19.59 7.99 9.41
CA ASN A 348 19.71 9.26 8.69
C ASN A 348 18.49 10.17 8.90
N ASN A 349 17.70 9.89 9.94
CA ASN A 349 16.57 10.71 10.34
C ASN A 349 17.09 12.00 10.98
N THR A 350 16.48 13.16 10.68
CA THR A 350 16.82 14.47 11.29
C THR A 350 16.21 14.69 12.68
N SER A 351 15.41 13.74 13.14
CA SER A 351 14.77 13.61 14.45
C SER A 351 15.14 12.24 15.04
N ASP A 352 14.56 11.86 16.17
CA ASP A 352 14.91 10.63 16.89
C ASP A 352 14.29 9.37 16.26
N VAL A 353 15.02 8.25 16.42
CA VAL A 353 14.51 6.91 16.11
C VAL A 353 14.40 6.10 17.39
N THR A 354 13.23 5.50 17.64
CA THR A 354 12.98 4.76 18.90
C THR A 354 12.56 3.32 18.64
N ILE A 355 13.22 2.37 19.30
CA ILE A 355 12.81 0.96 19.27
C ILE A 355 11.68 0.75 20.27
N THR A 356 10.46 0.55 19.78
CA THR A 356 9.27 0.33 20.62
C THR A 356 8.77 -1.11 20.58
N GLY A 357 9.02 -1.84 19.48
CA GLY A 357 8.60 -3.23 19.24
C GLY A 357 9.40 -4.29 20.01
N ASP A 358 9.58 -5.48 19.44
CA ASP A 358 10.47 -6.52 20.00
C ASP A 358 11.96 -6.14 19.80
N THR A 359 12.85 -7.07 20.13
CA THR A 359 14.30 -6.99 19.99
C THR A 359 14.70 -6.72 18.55
N VAL A 360 15.57 -5.73 18.37
CA VAL A 360 16.25 -5.43 17.11
C VAL A 360 17.65 -6.00 17.16
N LYS A 361 17.94 -6.90 16.24
CA LYS A 361 19.28 -7.45 16.02
C LYS A 361 19.96 -6.73 14.86
N VAL A 362 21.27 -6.57 14.93
CA VAL A 362 22.09 -6.01 13.85
C VAL A 362 23.28 -6.93 13.61
N ASN A 363 23.48 -7.36 12.36
CA ASN A 363 24.55 -8.30 11.97
C ASN A 363 25.83 -7.59 11.49
N GLY A 364 25.70 -6.46 10.80
CA GLY A 364 26.79 -5.68 10.22
C GLY A 364 27.13 -4.47 11.07
N SER A 365 26.35 -3.39 10.93
CA SER A 365 26.65 -2.13 11.62
C SER A 365 25.45 -1.28 12.01
N VAL A 366 25.62 -0.47 13.05
CA VAL A 366 24.76 0.65 13.40
C VAL A 366 25.49 1.94 13.05
N GLU A 367 24.88 2.77 12.23
CA GLU A 367 25.43 4.05 11.78
C GLU A 367 24.45 5.20 12.04
N LEU A 368 24.92 6.30 12.62
CA LEU A 368 24.19 7.56 12.71
C LEU A 368 24.83 8.54 11.73
N GLN A 369 24.06 9.09 10.81
CA GLN A 369 24.55 9.96 9.73
C GLN A 369 24.18 11.43 9.92
N THR A 370 23.10 11.71 10.66
CA THR A 370 22.57 13.07 10.83
C THR A 370 22.89 13.62 12.21
N SER A 371 23.50 14.80 12.28
CA SER A 371 23.85 15.46 13.54
C SER A 371 22.61 15.75 14.39
N GLY A 372 22.70 15.55 15.70
CA GLY A 372 21.62 15.87 16.64
C GLY A 372 20.59 14.75 16.84
N THR A 373 20.74 13.62 16.14
CA THR A 373 19.80 12.50 16.20
C THR A 373 20.15 11.51 17.32
N THR A 374 19.13 11.05 18.05
CA THR A 374 19.27 9.97 19.03
C THR A 374 18.59 8.68 18.57
N LEU A 375 19.33 7.56 18.67
CA LEU A 375 18.75 6.22 18.63
C LEU A 375 18.38 5.77 20.04
N ASN A 376 17.09 5.78 20.36
CA ASN A 376 16.57 5.30 21.65
C ASN A 376 16.35 3.78 21.58
N THR A 377 17.22 3.02 22.25
CA THR A 377 17.25 1.56 22.16
C THR A 377 16.18 0.89 23.00
N ASN A 378 15.73 1.54 24.08
CA ASN A 378 14.86 0.96 25.11
C ASN A 378 15.33 -0.41 25.62
N GLY A 379 16.65 -0.65 25.61
CA GLY A 379 17.25 -1.93 26.02
C GLY A 379 17.05 -3.07 25.02
N LYS A 380 16.53 -2.80 23.81
CA LYS A 380 16.12 -3.79 22.81
C LYS A 380 17.09 -3.92 21.63
N LEU A 381 18.17 -3.13 21.60
CA LEU A 381 19.19 -3.23 20.56
C LEU A 381 20.21 -4.32 20.90
N LYS A 382 20.45 -5.21 19.93
CA LYS A 382 21.40 -6.31 20.06
C LYS A 382 22.36 -6.37 18.86
N LEU A 383 23.65 -6.23 19.13
CA LEU A 383 24.73 -6.42 18.16
C LEU A 383 25.09 -7.90 18.11
N MET A 384 25.04 -8.49 16.92
CA MET A 384 25.26 -9.91 16.71
C MET A 384 26.72 -10.18 16.34
N ASP A 385 27.21 -11.38 16.64
CA ASP A 385 28.46 -11.90 16.09
C ASP A 385 28.14 -13.24 15.43
N SER A 386 28.13 -13.25 14.10
CA SER A 386 27.77 -14.40 13.27
C SER A 386 28.96 -15.32 12.98
N GLY A 387 30.11 -15.07 13.61
CA GLY A 387 31.36 -15.78 13.35
C GLY A 387 32.23 -15.15 12.26
N SER A 388 31.75 -14.11 11.59
CA SER A 388 32.55 -13.21 10.73
C SER A 388 32.98 -11.92 11.44
N GLY A 389 32.66 -11.78 12.73
CA GLY A 389 32.95 -10.59 13.54
C GLY A 389 31.70 -10.02 14.19
N LEU A 390 31.92 -9.30 15.29
CA LEU A 390 30.88 -8.56 16.01
C LEU A 390 30.39 -7.37 15.18
N ALA A 391 29.07 -7.18 15.15
CA ALA A 391 28.43 -6.02 14.56
C ALA A 391 28.92 -4.72 15.21
N LEU A 392 29.23 -3.73 14.38
CA LEU A 392 29.93 -2.52 14.79
C LEU A 392 28.96 -1.38 15.09
N ILE A 393 29.29 -0.53 16.06
CA ILE A 393 28.75 0.83 16.12
C ILE A 393 29.79 1.72 15.43
N LYS A 394 29.40 2.38 14.32
CA LYS A 394 30.29 3.33 13.62
C LYS A 394 30.51 4.58 14.48
N ALA A 395 31.45 5.42 14.05
CA ALA A 395 31.72 6.68 14.74
C ALA A 395 30.42 7.48 14.94
N ILE A 396 30.14 7.85 16.19
CA ILE A 396 28.95 8.63 16.54
C ILE A 396 29.26 10.10 16.22
N PRO A 397 28.55 10.74 15.28
CA PRO A 397 28.80 12.14 14.96
C PRO A 397 28.52 13.08 16.14
N SER A 398 29.04 14.30 16.07
CA SER A 398 28.79 15.32 17.09
C SER A 398 27.29 15.59 17.25
N GLY A 399 26.82 15.62 18.49
CA GLY A 399 25.41 15.81 18.84
C GLY A 399 24.53 14.57 18.68
N CYS A 400 25.03 13.48 18.11
CA CYS A 400 24.31 12.22 18.03
C CYS A 400 24.49 11.39 19.32
N SER A 401 23.53 10.52 19.61
CA SER A 401 23.67 9.57 20.72
C SER A 401 22.94 8.25 20.48
N ILE A 402 23.39 7.19 21.17
CA ILE A 402 22.63 5.95 21.33
C ILE A 402 22.22 5.89 22.80
N ASN A 403 20.92 6.02 23.07
CA ASN A 403 20.37 6.13 24.40
C ASN A 403 19.70 4.81 24.84
N GLY A 404 20.11 4.29 25.99
CA GLY A 404 19.61 3.02 26.55
C GLY A 404 20.57 1.84 26.36
N SER A 405 20.28 0.73 27.03
CA SER A 405 21.17 -0.44 27.03
C SER A 405 21.32 -1.06 25.63
N VAL A 406 22.53 -1.54 25.33
CA VAL A 406 22.87 -2.31 24.12
C VAL A 406 23.45 -3.64 24.54
N THR A 407 22.97 -4.73 23.94
CA THR A 407 23.54 -6.08 24.16
C THR A 407 24.47 -6.44 23.02
N ALA A 408 25.75 -6.72 23.29
CA ALA A 408 26.67 -7.24 22.27
C ALA A 408 26.87 -8.76 22.45
N GLN A 409 26.85 -9.52 21.35
CA GLN A 409 27.26 -10.91 21.33
C GLN A 409 28.70 -11.04 20.90
N PHE A 410 29.46 -11.89 21.59
CA PHE A 410 30.82 -12.24 21.21
C PHE A 410 30.84 -13.73 20.89
N TYR A 411 31.10 -14.08 19.63
CA TYR A 411 31.24 -15.46 19.21
C TYR A 411 32.69 -15.90 19.47
N LEU A 412 32.84 -16.91 20.33
CA LEU A 412 34.16 -17.40 20.73
C LEU A 412 34.73 -18.45 19.76
N GLY A 413 34.02 -18.81 18.68
CA GLY A 413 34.43 -19.90 17.78
C GLY A 413 33.94 -21.28 18.24
N LYS A 414 33.73 -22.21 17.30
CA LYS A 414 33.33 -23.60 17.63
C LYS A 414 34.43 -24.39 18.35
N ASP A 415 35.69 -23.97 18.17
CA ASP A 415 36.91 -24.67 18.65
C ASP A 415 37.57 -24.00 19.87
N VAL A 416 36.92 -22.99 20.45
CA VAL A 416 37.37 -22.29 21.65
C VAL A 416 36.23 -22.24 22.65
N ALA A 417 35.94 -23.40 23.26
CA ALA A 417 35.36 -23.36 24.59
C ALA A 417 36.23 -22.42 25.46
N LEU A 418 35.64 -21.78 26.48
CA LEU A 418 36.34 -20.95 27.48
C LEU A 418 37.43 -21.72 28.28
N THR A 419 37.78 -22.93 27.83
CA THR A 419 38.77 -23.84 28.38
C THR A 419 40.19 -23.55 27.88
N LYS A 420 40.38 -22.70 26.86
CA LYS A 420 41.72 -22.28 26.38
C LYS A 420 42.07 -20.87 26.85
N VAL A 421 43.23 -20.73 27.49
CA VAL A 421 43.82 -19.45 27.91
C VAL A 421 44.10 -18.57 26.68
N GLY A 422 43.74 -17.29 26.74
CA GLY A 422 44.12 -16.30 25.73
C GLY A 422 43.42 -14.95 25.93
N TYR A 423 43.84 -13.95 25.16
CA TYR A 423 43.26 -12.60 25.17
C TYR A 423 41.88 -12.55 24.52
N ARG A 424 40.98 -11.72 25.04
CA ARG A 424 39.61 -11.53 24.54
C ARG A 424 39.22 -10.06 24.68
N THR A 425 38.47 -9.54 23.71
CA THR A 425 37.86 -8.22 23.80
C THR A 425 36.75 -8.25 24.85
N LEU A 426 36.89 -7.41 25.88
CA LEU A 426 35.98 -7.40 27.03
C LEU A 426 34.91 -6.30 26.91
N SER A 427 35.29 -5.14 26.40
CA SER A 427 34.38 -4.02 26.15
C SER A 427 34.91 -3.12 25.03
N ILE A 428 34.07 -2.18 24.62
CA ILE A 428 34.44 -1.00 23.83
C ILE A 428 34.53 0.22 24.78
N PRO A 429 35.10 1.37 24.35
CA PRO A 429 35.06 2.59 25.15
C PRO A 429 33.61 3.00 25.48
N LEU A 430 33.32 3.25 26.75
CA LEU A 430 31.99 3.65 27.24
C LEU A 430 32.13 4.93 28.06
N GLN A 431 31.28 5.94 27.80
CA GLN A 431 31.24 7.14 28.62
C GLN A 431 30.61 6.83 29.99
N GLY A 432 31.26 7.25 31.07
CA GLY A 432 30.73 7.12 32.43
C GLY A 432 30.73 5.69 33.00
N GLN A 433 31.42 4.75 32.34
CA GLN A 433 31.67 3.40 32.85
C GLN A 433 33.18 3.17 32.98
N THR A 434 33.58 2.31 33.90
CA THR A 434 34.97 1.95 34.18
C THR A 434 35.12 0.44 34.28
N ILE A 435 36.36 -0.07 34.30
CA ILE A 435 36.63 -1.50 34.52
C ILE A 435 36.02 -2.00 35.86
N ALA A 436 35.88 -1.12 36.86
CA ALA A 436 35.25 -1.46 38.14
C ALA A 436 33.77 -1.86 38.00
N ASP A 437 33.13 -1.50 36.88
CA ASP A 437 31.73 -1.85 36.64
C ASP A 437 31.52 -3.35 36.38
N ILE A 438 32.53 -4.04 35.88
CA ILE A 438 32.51 -5.47 35.57
C ILE A 438 33.48 -6.29 36.45
N GLN A 439 34.21 -5.63 37.35
CA GLN A 439 35.18 -6.27 38.25
C GLN A 439 34.49 -7.06 39.36
N TYR A 440 35.10 -8.17 39.77
CA TYR A 440 34.65 -8.98 40.90
C TYR A 440 34.61 -8.16 42.18
N HIS A 441 33.52 -8.28 42.94
CA HIS A 441 33.43 -7.80 44.31
C HIS A 441 32.64 -8.81 45.13
N ALA A 442 33.23 -9.34 46.21
CA ALA A 442 32.63 -10.44 46.99
C ALA A 442 31.17 -10.16 47.41
N THR A 443 30.90 -8.94 47.86
CA THR A 443 29.56 -8.52 48.32
C THR A 443 28.60 -8.14 47.19
N ASN A 444 29.04 -7.30 46.25
CA ASN A 444 28.12 -6.59 45.34
C ASN A 444 28.16 -7.13 43.90
N LYS A 445 29.24 -7.83 43.52
CA LYS A 445 29.46 -8.36 42.16
C LYS A 445 30.21 -9.70 42.21
N PRO A 446 29.65 -10.74 42.85
CA PRO A 446 30.33 -12.03 43.01
C PRO A 446 30.57 -12.77 41.69
N LYS A 447 29.93 -12.33 40.59
CA LYS A 447 30.11 -12.86 39.23
C LYS A 447 30.97 -11.96 38.33
N GLY A 448 31.56 -10.90 38.86
CA GLY A 448 32.46 -10.04 38.09
C GLY A 448 33.78 -10.74 37.75
N PHE A 449 34.57 -10.14 36.86
CA PHE A 449 35.88 -10.64 36.49
C PHE A 449 36.91 -10.30 37.58
N TYR A 450 37.66 -11.30 38.04
CA TYR A 450 38.76 -11.06 38.96
C TYR A 450 39.95 -10.46 38.19
N THR A 451 40.24 -9.18 38.42
CA THR A 451 41.31 -8.45 37.72
C THR A 451 42.57 -8.34 38.56
N TYR A 452 43.73 -8.24 37.92
CA TYR A 452 45.04 -8.11 38.55
C TYR A 452 46.05 -7.35 37.67
N GLY A 453 47.10 -6.85 38.32
CA GLY A 453 48.29 -6.28 37.67
C GLY A 453 48.21 -4.81 37.26
N PHE A 454 47.21 -4.08 37.74
CA PHE A 454 47.10 -2.63 37.55
C PHE A 454 46.43 -1.96 38.75
N SER A 455 46.61 -0.64 38.89
CA SER A 455 45.99 0.16 39.96
C SER A 455 44.46 0.07 39.88
N GLY A 456 43.80 -0.23 41.01
CA GLY A 456 42.34 -0.41 41.09
C GLY A 456 41.82 -1.82 40.78
N SER A 457 42.68 -2.74 40.34
CA SER A 457 42.33 -4.16 40.14
C SER A 457 42.11 -4.92 41.46
N ASN A 458 41.59 -6.16 41.44
CA ASN A 458 41.42 -6.97 42.66
C ASN A 458 42.74 -7.38 43.30
N LEU A 459 43.82 -7.51 42.51
CA LEU A 459 45.18 -7.76 43.01
C LEU A 459 46.19 -6.81 42.32
N PRO A 460 46.30 -5.55 42.78
CA PRO A 460 47.19 -4.56 42.15
C PRO A 460 48.68 -4.90 42.30
N SER A 461 49.07 -5.64 43.34
CA SER A 461 50.46 -6.01 43.63
C SER A 461 51.01 -7.12 42.74
N TYR A 462 50.20 -7.71 41.86
CA TYR A 462 50.64 -8.79 40.98
C TYR A 462 51.45 -8.24 39.79
N THR A 463 52.77 -8.43 39.80
CA THR A 463 53.68 -7.80 38.83
C THR A 463 54.04 -8.66 37.61
N LYS A 464 53.59 -9.92 37.55
CA LYS A 464 54.00 -10.84 36.47
C LYS A 464 53.25 -10.63 35.16
N SER A 465 52.00 -10.15 35.21
CA SER A 465 51.20 -9.81 34.04
C SER A 465 50.00 -8.95 34.42
N THR A 466 49.43 -8.28 33.43
CA THR A 466 48.19 -7.49 33.58
C THR A 466 47.02 -8.28 32.99
N SER A 467 45.89 -8.31 33.69
CA SER A 467 44.69 -9.03 33.23
C SER A 467 43.86 -8.26 32.19
N ILE A 468 44.02 -6.94 32.12
CA ILE A 468 43.29 -6.04 31.24
C ILE A 468 44.28 -5.13 30.52
N TYR A 469 44.09 -5.00 29.21
CA TYR A 469 44.83 -4.10 28.34
C TYR A 469 43.83 -3.16 27.68
N THR A 470 44.19 -1.88 27.55
CA THR A 470 43.33 -0.85 26.96
C THR A 470 43.98 -0.33 25.70
N TYR A 471 43.25 -0.38 24.60
CA TYR A 471 43.74 0.15 23.34
C TYR A 471 43.87 1.68 23.40
N ASP A 472 45.04 2.20 23.04
CA ASP A 472 45.34 3.62 22.89
C ASP A 472 45.92 3.88 21.50
N ASN A 473 45.09 4.47 20.64
CA ASN A 473 45.45 4.77 19.25
C ASN A 473 46.62 5.77 19.13
N THR A 474 46.94 6.54 20.18
CA THR A 474 48.10 7.45 20.16
C THR A 474 49.43 6.71 20.23
N ASN A 475 49.42 5.46 20.67
CA ASN A 475 50.60 4.60 20.80
C ASN A 475 50.83 3.70 19.58
N VAL A 476 50.01 3.82 18.54
CA VAL A 476 50.16 3.03 17.31
C VAL A 476 51.30 3.60 16.47
N ALA A 477 52.44 2.91 16.45
CA ALA A 477 53.54 3.27 15.55
C ALA A 477 53.18 2.94 14.09
N THR A 478 53.74 3.67 13.12
CA THR A 478 53.52 3.44 11.68
C THR A 478 54.13 2.14 11.15
N THR A 479 54.72 1.31 12.01
CA THR A 479 55.49 0.11 11.68
C THR A 479 54.91 -1.16 12.32
N ALA A 480 53.69 -1.53 11.92
CA ALA A 480 53.16 -2.89 11.82
C ALA A 480 53.55 -3.96 12.88
N ALA A 481 53.67 -3.63 14.17
CA ALA A 481 53.74 -4.65 15.22
C ALA A 481 52.32 -4.99 15.72
N TYR A 482 52.03 -6.29 15.92
CA TYR A 482 50.72 -6.79 16.39
C TYR A 482 50.28 -6.22 17.76
N HIS A 483 51.20 -5.60 18.50
CA HIS A 483 50.98 -5.01 19.82
C HIS A 483 50.88 -3.48 19.80
N ASP A 484 50.94 -2.84 18.63
CA ASP A 484 50.90 -1.39 18.53
C ASP A 484 49.53 -0.87 19.00
N GLY A 485 49.54 -0.19 20.15
CA GLY A 485 48.37 0.39 20.80
C GLY A 485 47.71 -0.43 21.90
N TRP A 486 48.10 -1.69 22.19
CA TRP A 486 47.46 -2.55 23.22
C TRP A 486 48.22 -2.66 24.54
#